data_AF-A0A816TUK3-F1
#
_entry.id   AF-A0A816TUK3-F1
#
_cell.length_a   1.000
_cell.length_b   1.000
_cell.length_c   1.000
_cell.angle_alpha   90.00
_cell.angle_beta   90.00
_cell.angle_gamma   90.00
#
_symmetry.space_group_name_H-M   'P 1'
#
loop_
_entity.id
_entity.type
_entity.pdbx_description
1 polymer ?
#
loop_
_entity_poly.entity_id
_entity_poly.type
_entity_poly.pdbx_seq_one_letter_code
_entity_poly.pdbx_strand_id
1 'polypeptide(L)'
;MSEIPIHIRHCILNEFQLGNNATTAARNICAALGEGAVAVRMCRDWFKRFREGDMSLEDRPKSGHNPRLTTRELPAMLGCNQSTIDRHLHEMGKVNILETWVPHQLPSEK
;
A
#
# COMPACT_ATOMS: atom_id res chain seq x y z
N MET A 1 -2.33 2.02 10.40
CA MET A 1 -3.60 1.39 9.96
C MET A 1 -3.30 -0.08 9.76
N SER A 2 -3.86 -0.90 10.64
CA SER A 2 -3.60 -2.33 10.90
C SER A 2 -2.94 -3.11 9.76
N GLU A 3 -1.71 -3.56 9.98
CA GLU A 3 -1.11 -4.64 9.20
C GLU A 3 -2.03 -5.84 9.31
N ILE A 4 -2.60 -6.26 8.19
CA ILE A 4 -3.33 -7.52 8.13
C ILE A 4 -2.28 -8.62 8.34
N PRO A 5 -2.37 -9.42 9.41
CA PRO A 5 -1.36 -10.42 9.68
C PRO A 5 -1.21 -11.37 8.49
N ILE A 6 0.03 -11.78 8.19
CA ILE A 6 0.34 -12.64 7.04
C ILE A 6 -0.51 -13.92 7.00
N HIS A 7 -0.89 -14.45 8.17
CA HIS A 7 -1.75 -15.62 8.30
C HIS A 7 -3.14 -15.40 7.67
N ILE A 8 -3.70 -14.19 7.77
CA ILE A 8 -5.00 -13.86 7.16
C ILE A 8 -4.90 -13.92 5.64
N ARG A 9 -3.83 -13.40 5.06
CA ARG A 9 -3.61 -13.42 3.60
C ARG A 9 -3.50 -14.85 3.09
N HIS A 10 -2.84 -15.72 3.85
CA HIS A 10 -2.76 -17.15 3.55
C HIS A 10 -4.15 -17.81 3.56
N CYS A 11 -5.00 -17.50 4.56
CA CYS A 11 -6.38 -17.99 4.59
C CYS A 11 -7.18 -17.51 3.37
N ILE A 12 -7.04 -16.24 2.97
CA ILE A 12 -7.70 -15.71 1.75
C ILE A 12 -7.23 -16.47 0.50
N LEU A 13 -5.94 -16.75 0.39
CA LEU A 13 -5.39 -17.54 -0.72
C LEU A 13 -5.93 -18.97 -0.75
N ASN A 14 -6.04 -19.63 0.41
CA ASN A 14 -6.63 -20.96 0.51
C ASN A 14 -8.09 -20.97 0.03
N GLU A 15 -8.91 -20.02 0.49
CA GLU A 15 -10.31 -19.89 0.05
C GLU A 15 -10.44 -19.66 -1.46
N PHE A 16 -9.52 -18.88 -2.05
CA PHE A 16 -9.45 -18.68 -3.50
C PHE A 16 -9.18 -19.99 -4.24
N GLN A 17 -8.21 -20.79 -3.78
CA GLN A 17 -7.86 -22.08 -4.38
C GLN A 17 -8.98 -23.13 -4.24
N LEU A 18 -9.78 -23.04 -3.17
CA LEU A 18 -10.99 -23.84 -2.99
C LEU A 18 -12.15 -23.44 -3.93
N GLY A 19 -11.98 -22.38 -4.73
CA GLY A 19 -12.99 -21.91 -5.68
C GLY A 19 -14.14 -21.13 -5.04
N ASN A 20 -14.00 -20.74 -3.76
CA ASN A 20 -15.00 -19.91 -3.10
C ASN A 20 -15.00 -18.50 -3.69
N ASN A 21 -16.12 -17.78 -3.55
CA ASN A 21 -16.17 -16.36 -3.87
C ASN A 21 -15.76 -15.52 -2.63
N ALA A 22 -15.43 -14.25 -2.83
CA ALA A 22 -14.90 -13.38 -1.78
C ALA A 22 -15.85 -13.18 -0.58
N THR A 23 -17.18 -13.24 -0.80
CA THR A 23 -18.16 -13.12 0.29
C THR A 23 -18.19 -14.37 1.14
N THR A 24 -18.19 -15.55 0.51
CA THR A 24 -18.10 -16.84 1.20
C THR A 24 -16.78 -16.97 1.94
N ALA A 25 -15.67 -16.62 1.29
CA ALA A 25 -14.34 -16.63 1.89
C ALA A 25 -14.29 -15.77 3.17
N ALA A 26 -14.80 -14.53 3.12
CA ALA A 26 -14.84 -13.65 4.28
C ALA A 26 -15.65 -14.25 5.44
N ARG A 27 -16.79 -14.88 5.15
CA ARG A 27 -17.60 -15.56 6.17
C ARG A 27 -16.86 -16.75 6.78
N ASN A 28 -16.25 -17.60 5.97
CA ASN A 28 -15.49 -18.76 6.43
C ASN A 28 -14.32 -18.33 7.33
N ILE A 29 -13.58 -17.30 6.91
CA ILE A 29 -12.44 -16.79 7.66
C ILE A 29 -12.88 -16.16 8.99
N CYS A 30 -13.93 -15.32 8.99
CA CYS A 30 -14.47 -14.76 10.23
C CYS A 30 -15.05 -15.83 11.17
N ALA A 31 -15.64 -16.90 10.62
CA ALA A 31 -16.10 -18.03 11.44
C ALA A 31 -14.93 -18.78 12.10
N ALA A 32 -13.78 -18.90 11.41
CA ALA A 32 -12.61 -19.61 11.91
C ALA A 32 -11.72 -18.77 12.84
N LEU A 33 -11.56 -17.47 12.54
CA LEU A 33 -10.58 -16.59 13.20
C LEU A 33 -11.22 -15.53 14.11
N GLY A 34 -12.54 -15.42 14.12
CA GLY A 34 -13.29 -14.43 14.90
C GLY A 34 -13.98 -13.38 14.03
N GLU A 35 -15.09 -12.87 14.55
CA GLU A 35 -15.89 -11.86 13.87
C GLU A 35 -15.05 -10.59 13.61
N GLY A 36 -15.09 -10.11 12.37
CA GLY A 36 -14.30 -8.94 11.96
C GLY A 36 -12.84 -9.23 11.60
N ALA A 37 -12.38 -10.48 11.62
CA ALA A 37 -11.03 -10.85 11.19
C ALA A 37 -10.72 -10.34 9.77
N VAL A 38 -11.70 -10.40 8.86
CA VAL A 38 -11.56 -9.89 7.49
C VAL A 38 -12.81 -9.15 7.01
N ALA A 39 -12.60 -8.07 6.25
CA ALA A 39 -13.67 -7.45 5.49
C ALA A 39 -13.83 -8.10 4.11
N VAL A 40 -15.06 -8.21 3.60
CA VAL A 40 -15.34 -8.72 2.24
C VAL A 40 -14.53 -7.97 1.17
N ARG A 41 -14.37 -6.64 1.33
CA ARG A 41 -13.57 -5.82 0.42
C ARG A 41 -12.13 -6.31 0.32
N MET A 42 -11.51 -6.68 1.44
CA MET A 42 -10.15 -7.19 1.47
C MET A 42 -10.05 -8.50 0.68
N CYS A 43 -10.97 -9.45 0.88
CA CYS A 43 -11.01 -10.68 0.09
C CYS A 43 -11.15 -10.40 -1.40
N ARG A 44 -11.98 -9.41 -1.80
CA ARG A 44 -12.13 -9.01 -3.21
C ARG A 44 -10.85 -8.46 -3.81
N ASP A 45 -10.17 -7.58 -3.09
CA ASP A 45 -8.92 -6.94 -3.55
C ASP A 45 -7.82 -8.00 -3.74
N TRP A 46 -7.69 -8.94 -2.80
CA TRP A 46 -6.77 -10.08 -2.91
C TRP A 46 -7.14 -11.04 -4.05
N PHE A 47 -8.42 -11.39 -4.20
CA PHE A 47 -8.86 -12.28 -5.26
C PHE A 47 -8.65 -11.67 -6.65
N LYS A 48 -8.81 -10.35 -6.80
CA LYS A 48 -8.46 -9.66 -8.04
C LYS A 48 -6.99 -9.90 -8.38
N ARG A 49 -6.11 -9.75 -7.39
CA ARG A 49 -4.67 -9.98 -7.50
C ARG A 49 -4.33 -11.41 -7.91
N PHE A 50 -4.96 -12.40 -7.27
CA PHE A 50 -4.74 -13.81 -7.58
C PHE A 50 -5.22 -14.19 -8.99
N ARG A 51 -6.33 -13.60 -9.46
CA ARG A 51 -6.79 -13.78 -10.85
C ARG A 51 -5.84 -13.18 -11.89
N GLU A 52 -5.11 -12.13 -11.51
CA GLU A 52 -4.03 -11.54 -12.33
C GLU A 52 -2.74 -12.39 -12.30
N GLY A 53 -2.71 -13.51 -11.55
CA GLY A 53 -1.58 -14.42 -11.44
C GLY A 53 -0.57 -14.07 -10.33
N ASP A 54 -0.78 -12.98 -9.60
CA ASP A 54 0.09 -12.56 -8.49
C ASP A 54 -0.35 -13.22 -7.18
N MET A 55 0.29 -14.36 -6.88
CA MET A 55 0.06 -15.19 -5.69
C MET A 55 0.95 -14.82 -4.50
N SER A 56 1.73 -13.72 -4.58
CA SER A 56 2.52 -13.25 -3.44
C SER A 56 1.59 -12.95 -2.26
N LEU A 57 2.06 -13.08 -1.02
CA LEU A 57 1.33 -12.65 0.20
C LEU A 57 1.87 -11.33 0.78
N GLU A 58 2.83 -10.72 0.09
CA GLU A 58 3.41 -9.46 0.49
C GLU A 58 2.49 -8.30 0.07
N ASP A 59 2.58 -7.20 0.81
CA ASP A 59 1.95 -5.95 0.39
C ASP A 59 2.68 -5.45 -0.84
N ARG A 60 1.92 -5.00 -1.85
CA ARG A 60 2.52 -4.24 -2.94
C ARG A 60 3.08 -2.95 -2.35
N PRO A 61 4.25 -2.47 -2.81
CA PRO A 61 4.71 -1.13 -2.49
C PRO A 61 3.57 -0.17 -2.80
N LYS A 62 3.17 0.64 -1.83
CA LYS A 62 2.13 1.65 -2.04
C LYS A 62 2.62 2.56 -3.16
N SER A 63 2.03 2.43 -4.35
CA SER A 63 2.33 3.32 -5.47
C SER A 63 2.07 4.75 -5.00
N GLY A 64 3.15 5.54 -4.87
CA GLY A 64 3.11 6.89 -4.28
C GLY A 64 4.04 7.11 -3.08
N HIS A 65 4.60 6.07 -2.46
CA HIS A 65 5.58 6.21 -1.39
C HIS A 65 6.91 5.57 -1.81
N ASN A 66 7.55 6.13 -2.83
CA ASN A 66 8.97 5.86 -3.06
C ASN A 66 9.80 7.02 -2.47
N PRO A 67 10.25 6.93 -1.20
CA PRO A 67 11.17 7.92 -0.64
C PRO A 67 12.52 7.94 -1.38
N ARG A 68 12.80 6.94 -2.23
CA ARG A 68 14.00 6.84 -3.08
C ARG A 68 13.79 7.33 -4.51
N LEU A 69 12.64 7.92 -4.87
CA LEU A 69 12.62 8.72 -6.10
C LEU A 69 13.46 9.95 -5.82
N THR A 70 14.75 9.81 -6.13
CA THR A 70 15.74 10.83 -5.83
C THR A 70 15.43 12.08 -6.62
N THR A 71 15.86 13.21 -6.08
CA THR A 71 15.85 14.54 -6.70
C THR A 71 16.28 14.48 -8.18
N ARG A 72 17.18 13.56 -8.57
CA ARG A 72 17.69 13.37 -9.94
C ARG A 72 16.78 12.62 -10.92
N GLU A 73 15.94 11.72 -10.43
CA GLU A 73 15.09 10.86 -11.29
C GLU A 73 13.76 11.55 -11.61
N LEU A 74 13.26 12.38 -10.69
CA LEU A 74 12.02 13.13 -10.86
C LEU A 74 12.04 14.11 -12.06
N PRO A 75 13.12 14.88 -12.34
CA PRO A 75 13.23 15.74 -13.52
C PRO A 75 13.09 14.97 -14.83
N ALA A 76 13.73 13.81 -14.92
CA ALA A 76 13.71 12.98 -16.11
C ALA A 76 12.32 12.35 -16.34
N MET A 77 11.64 11.93 -15.26
CA MET A 77 10.30 11.36 -15.36
C MET A 77 9.20 12.41 -15.64
N LEU A 78 9.32 13.59 -15.04
CA LEU A 78 8.30 14.65 -15.13
C LEU A 78 8.60 15.68 -16.23
N GLY A 79 9.76 15.60 -16.88
CA GLY A 79 10.21 16.59 -17.88
C GLY A 79 10.38 18.00 -17.33
N CYS A 80 10.50 18.14 -16.01
CA CYS A 80 10.55 19.42 -15.31
C CYS A 80 11.95 19.73 -14.82
N ASN A 81 12.31 21.01 -14.75
CA ASN A 81 13.60 21.41 -14.19
C ASN A 81 13.66 21.12 -12.68
N GLN A 82 14.85 20.80 -12.19
CA GLN A 82 15.12 20.43 -10.79
C GLN A 82 14.55 21.45 -9.80
N SER A 83 14.77 22.73 -10.08
CA SER A 83 14.32 23.83 -9.23
C SER A 83 12.80 23.91 -9.11
N THR A 84 12.06 23.47 -10.14
CA THR A 84 10.59 23.41 -10.10
C THR A 84 10.12 22.30 -9.16
N ILE A 85 10.80 21.16 -9.18
CA ILE A 85 10.51 20.02 -8.31
C ILE A 85 10.83 20.38 -6.86
N ASP A 86 11.98 21.00 -6.60
CA ASP A 86 12.39 21.39 -5.25
C ASP A 86 11.41 22.40 -4.64
N ARG A 87 10.99 23.41 -5.42
CA ARG A 87 9.99 24.38 -4.98
C ARG A 87 8.66 23.70 -4.66
N HIS A 88 8.20 22.80 -5.53
CA HIS A 88 6.93 22.10 -5.32
C HIS A 88 6.97 21.17 -4.09
N LEU A 89 8.11 20.51 -3.85
CA LEU A 89 8.31 19.67 -2.67
C LEU A 89 8.34 20.50 -1.39
N HIS A 90 8.96 21.69 -1.42
CA HIS A 90 8.89 22.65 -0.32
C HIS A 90 7.47 23.18 -0.06
N GLU A 91 6.70 23.49 -1.11
CA GLU A 91 5.28 23.89 -0.99
C GLU A 91 4.42 22.79 -0.37
N MET A 92 4.75 21.53 -0.62
CA MET A 92 4.12 20.36 0.03
C MET A 92 4.62 20.09 1.46
N GLY A 93 5.43 20.99 2.03
CA GLY A 93 5.97 20.84 3.37
C GLY A 93 6.97 19.69 3.50
N LYS A 94 7.68 19.32 2.43
CA LYS A 94 8.78 18.34 2.50
C LYS A 94 10.11 19.06 2.64
N VAL A 95 11.02 18.43 3.37
CA VAL A 95 12.41 18.88 3.54
C VAL A 95 13.38 17.81 3.04
N ASN A 96 14.47 18.25 2.44
CA ASN A 96 15.54 17.36 2.00
C ASN A 96 16.49 17.08 3.17
N ILE A 97 16.66 15.81 3.51
CA ILE A 97 17.63 15.34 4.49
C ILE A 97 18.47 14.28 3.81
N LEU A 98 19.77 14.55 3.61
CA LEU A 98 20.72 13.61 2.98
C LEU A 98 20.19 13.03 1.67
N GLU A 99 19.80 13.90 0.73
CA GLU A 99 19.24 13.55 -0.59
C GLU A 99 17.88 12.81 -0.55
N THR A 100 17.25 12.72 0.62
CA THR A 100 15.94 12.09 0.81
C THR A 100 14.90 13.13 1.22
N TRP A 101 13.76 13.19 0.51
CA TRP A 101 12.67 14.12 0.85
C TRP A 101 11.70 13.52 1.85
N VAL A 102 11.66 14.10 3.05
CA VAL A 102 10.76 13.66 4.13
C VAL A 102 9.75 14.77 4.48
N PRO A 103 8.51 14.42 4.88
CA PRO A 103 7.57 15.41 5.40
C PRO A 103 8.18 16.16 6.58
N HIS A 104 8.10 17.48 6.54
CA HIS A 104 8.45 18.34 7.65
C HIS A 104 7.38 18.19 8.73
N GLN A 105 7.79 17.74 9.92
CA GLN A 105 6.88 17.75 11.07
C GLN A 105 6.79 19.19 11.58
N LEU A 106 5.76 19.92 11.14
CA LEU A 106 5.35 21.13 11.85
C LEU A 106 4.93 20.71 13.27
N PRO A 107 5.41 21.38 14.33
CA PRO A 107 4.77 21.24 15.63
C PRO A 107 3.30 21.63 15.44
N SER A 108 2.37 20.77 15.87
CA SER A 108 0.95 21.11 15.90
C SER A 108 0.80 22.38 16.73
N GLU A 109 0.40 23.48 16.08
CA GLU A 109 -0.01 24.70 16.78
C GLU A 109 -1.08 24.33 17.82
N LYS A 110 -0.88 24.83 19.04
CA LYS A 110 -1.80 24.65 20.18
C LYS A 110 -3.08 25.45 20.00
#